data_AF-A0A2B7WG70-F1
#
_entry.id   AF-A0A2B7WG70-F1
#
_cell.length_a   1.000
_cell.length_b   1.000
_cell.length_c   1.000
_cell.angle_alpha   90.00
_cell.angle_beta   90.00
_cell.angle_gamma   90.00
#
_symmetry.space_group_name_H-M   'P 1'
#
loop_
_entity.id
_entity.type
_entity.pdbx_description
1 polymer ?
#
loop_
_entity_poly.entity_id
_entity_poly.type
_entity_poly.pdbx_seq_one_letter_code
_entity_poly.pdbx_strand_id
1 'polypeptide(L)'
;MEKVAGKELSHVWGDFTGKQKYSVVQQIVQFEQKFPSTRFSAYGNLYYADDLLPGELARILHLYTNASGVQTNTKFAVGPTNSRIYFDDGRSDVAVDRGPWKSASDYAIASAPPRDCLH
;
A
#
# COMPACT_ATOMS: atom_id res chain seq x y z
N MET A 1 16.31 -10.03 5.18
CA MET A 1 15.38 -9.94 6.32
C MET A 1 16.07 -10.60 7.50
N GLU A 2 16.15 -9.90 8.64
CA GLU A 2 16.69 -10.46 9.87
C GLU A 2 15.64 -11.33 10.57
N LYS A 3 16.08 -12.41 11.23
CA LYS A 3 15.18 -13.26 12.01
C LYS A 3 14.89 -12.60 13.36
N VAL A 4 13.65 -12.16 13.54
CA VAL A 4 13.18 -11.65 14.83
C VAL A 4 12.91 -12.82 15.78
N ALA A 5 13.42 -12.74 17.00
CA ALA A 5 13.13 -13.73 18.04
C ALA A 5 11.67 -13.58 18.53
N GLY A 6 10.97 -14.70 18.65
CA GLY A 6 9.58 -14.71 19.11
C GLY A 6 8.96 -16.10 19.01
N LYS A 7 7.72 -16.21 19.50
CA LYS A 7 6.86 -17.38 19.28
C LYS A 7 5.70 -16.94 18.40
N GLU A 8 5.33 -17.77 17.44
CA GLU A 8 4.16 -17.47 16.61
C GLU A 8 2.90 -17.43 17.48
N LEU A 9 2.03 -16.48 17.20
CA LEU A 9 0.81 -16.30 17.97
C LEU A 9 -0.10 -17.53 17.86
N SER A 10 -0.12 -18.20 16.71
CA SER A 10 -0.83 -19.47 16.44
C SER A 10 -0.55 -20.54 17.49
N HIS A 11 0.70 -20.65 17.96
CA HIS A 11 1.13 -21.66 18.94
C HIS A 11 0.69 -21.37 20.38
N VAL A 12 0.39 -20.12 20.72
CA VAL A 12 0.12 -19.71 22.11
C VAL A 12 -1.28 -19.09 22.30
N TRP A 13 -1.97 -18.77 21.21
CA TRP A 13 -3.27 -18.09 21.25
C TRP A 13 -4.36 -18.90 21.96
N GLY A 14 -4.36 -20.22 21.79
CA GLY A 14 -5.30 -21.12 22.47
C GLY A 14 -5.22 -21.01 23.99
N ASP A 15 -4.00 -20.87 24.51
CA ASP A 15 -3.70 -20.87 25.94
C ASP A 15 -3.91 -19.51 26.62
N PHE A 16 -4.10 -18.44 25.83
CA PHE A 16 -4.27 -17.10 26.37
C PHE A 16 -5.65 -16.90 27.01
N THR A 17 -5.63 -16.31 28.19
CA THR A 17 -6.83 -15.76 28.84
C THR A 17 -7.42 -14.62 27.99
N GLY A 18 -8.70 -14.29 28.22
CA GLY A 18 -9.35 -13.17 27.53
C GLY A 18 -8.60 -11.84 27.69
N LYS A 19 -8.04 -11.57 28.89
CA LYS A 19 -7.23 -10.37 29.14
C LYS A 19 -5.94 -10.35 28.32
N GLN A 20 -5.27 -11.50 28.16
CA GLN A 20 -4.06 -11.60 27.35
C GLN A 20 -4.36 -11.40 25.85
N LYS A 21 -5.43 -12.03 25.35
CA LYS A 21 -5.89 -11.83 23.96
C LYS A 21 -6.20 -10.37 23.68
N TYR A 22 -6.91 -9.71 24.59
CA TYR A 22 -7.22 -8.28 24.50
C TYR A 22 -5.95 -7.42 24.44
N SER A 23 -4.96 -7.71 25.30
CA SER A 23 -3.68 -6.98 25.29
C SER A 23 -2.94 -7.13 23.95
N VAL A 24 -2.95 -8.31 23.33
CA VAL A 24 -2.36 -8.51 22.00
C VAL A 24 -3.09 -7.70 20.94
N VAL A 25 -4.43 -7.73 20.94
CA VAL A 25 -5.23 -6.92 20.00
C VAL A 25 -4.92 -5.43 20.17
N GLN A 26 -4.79 -4.94 21.40
CA GLN A 26 -4.39 -3.54 21.63
C GLN A 26 -3.02 -3.22 21.04
N GLN A 27 -2.04 -4.13 21.14
CA GLN A 27 -0.72 -3.94 20.53
C GLN A 27 -0.79 -3.91 18.99
N ILE A 28 -1.62 -4.77 18.39
CA ILE A 28 -1.86 -4.76 16.94
C ILE A 28 -2.46 -3.42 16.51
N VAL A 29 -3.50 -2.95 17.20
CA VAL A 29 -4.13 -1.65 16.92
C VAL A 29 -3.14 -0.50 17.05
N GLN A 30 -2.31 -0.50 18.10
CA GLN A 30 -1.25 0.52 18.28
C GLN A 30 -0.22 0.49 17.15
N PHE A 31 0.07 -0.68 16.60
CA PHE A 31 0.95 -0.82 15.45
C PHE A 31 0.27 -0.32 14.17
N GLU A 32 -0.99 -0.68 13.94
CA GLU A 32 -1.79 -0.25 12.80
C GLU A 32 -1.93 1.27 12.74
N GLN A 33 -2.12 1.93 13.89
CA GLN A 33 -2.21 3.38 14.01
C GLN A 33 -0.94 4.12 13.57
N LYS A 34 0.23 3.46 13.54
CA LYS A 34 1.49 4.08 13.09
C LYS A 34 1.58 4.16 11.57
N PHE A 35 0.95 3.28 10.80
CA PHE A 35 1.01 3.33 9.33
C PHE A 35 0.49 4.65 8.74
N PRO A 36 -0.70 5.17 9.11
CA PRO A 36 -1.19 6.44 8.55
C PRO A 36 -0.38 7.66 8.99
N SER A 37 0.49 7.54 10.00
CA SER A 37 1.41 8.63 10.39
C SER A 37 2.46 8.93 9.31
N THR A 38 2.71 7.98 8.41
CA THR A 38 3.53 8.17 7.22
C THR A 38 2.63 8.46 6.04
N ARG A 39 2.76 9.64 5.45
CA ARG A 39 1.98 10.05 4.29
C ARG A 39 2.78 9.82 3.02
N PHE A 40 2.40 8.82 2.25
CA PHE A 40 2.90 8.67 0.89
C PHE A 40 2.35 9.79 -0.01
N SER A 41 3.16 10.19 -0.96
CA SER A 41 2.83 11.25 -1.93
C SER A 41 1.90 10.78 -3.05
N ALA A 42 1.80 9.46 -3.26
CA ALA A 42 0.83 8.83 -4.14
C ALA A 42 0.54 7.38 -3.71
N TYR A 43 -0.52 6.82 -4.29
CA TYR A 43 -0.96 5.45 -4.14
C TYR A 43 -0.68 4.70 -5.44
N GLY A 44 -0.17 3.47 -5.32
CA GLY A 44 0.28 2.67 -6.46
C GLY A 44 1.33 1.65 -6.02
N ASN A 45 2.15 1.21 -6.97
CA ASN A 45 3.21 0.25 -6.73
C ASN A 45 4.57 0.94 -6.56
N LEU A 46 5.49 0.29 -5.84
CA LEU A 46 6.83 0.79 -5.61
C LEU A 46 7.77 0.32 -6.73
N TYR A 47 8.47 1.28 -7.34
CA TYR A 47 9.47 1.03 -8.40
C TYR A 47 10.80 1.67 -8.02
N TYR A 48 11.88 1.23 -8.65
CA TYR A 48 13.09 2.05 -8.71
C TYR A 48 12.80 3.27 -9.57
N ALA A 49 13.25 4.44 -9.11
CA ALA A 49 12.99 5.69 -9.81
C ALA A 49 13.58 5.69 -11.23
N ASP A 50 14.72 5.03 -11.41
CA ASP A 50 15.43 4.92 -12.70
C ASP A 50 14.73 4.01 -13.72
N ASP A 51 13.84 3.13 -13.26
CA ASP A 51 13.09 2.19 -14.12
C ASP A 51 11.80 2.80 -14.67
N LEU A 52 11.37 3.97 -14.15
CA LEU A 52 10.14 4.63 -14.58
C LEU A 52 10.41 5.61 -15.72
N LEU A 53 9.55 5.60 -16.73
CA LEU A 53 9.60 6.59 -17.79
C LEU A 53 9.26 7.99 -17.24
N PRO A 54 9.80 9.09 -17.80
CA PRO A 54 9.50 10.45 -17.33
C PRO A 54 8.02 10.84 -17.27
N GLY A 55 7.15 10.16 -18.03
CA GLY A 55 5.69 10.34 -18.00
C GLY A 55 4.96 9.48 -16.96
N GLU A 56 5.59 8.43 -16.44
CA GLU A 56 5.07 7.52 -15.41
C GLU A 56 5.55 7.89 -14.01
N LEU A 57 6.67 8.61 -13.95
CA LEU A 57 7.07 9.41 -12.80
C LEU A 57 5.98 10.45 -12.57
N ALA A 58 5.06 10.15 -11.67
CA ALA A 58 4.39 11.23 -10.97
C ALA A 58 5.51 12.16 -10.49
N ARG A 59 5.47 13.43 -10.93
CA ARG A 59 6.38 14.52 -10.54
C ARG A 59 6.31 14.74 -9.04
N ILE A 60 6.82 13.78 -8.29
CA ILE A 60 6.67 13.67 -6.87
C ILE A 60 8.06 13.89 -6.33
N LEU A 61 8.24 15.10 -5.82
CA LEU A 61 9.49 15.55 -5.24
C LEU A 61 9.96 14.67 -4.05
N HIS A 62 9.08 13.84 -3.47
CA HIS A 62 9.40 12.96 -2.33
C HIS A 62 8.48 11.74 -2.22
N LEU A 63 9.01 10.55 -1.93
CA LEU A 63 8.23 9.29 -1.78
C LEU A 63 7.22 9.32 -0.62
N TYR A 64 7.60 9.91 0.52
CA TYR A 64 6.72 10.05 1.67
C TYR A 64 7.15 11.22 2.57
N THR A 65 6.23 11.66 3.42
CA THR A 65 6.48 12.58 4.53
C THR A 65 6.28 11.79 5.81
N ASN A 66 7.30 11.73 6.68
CA ASN A 66 7.17 11.10 8.00
C ASN A 66 6.75 12.14 9.05
N ALA A 67 6.57 11.69 10.29
CA ALA A 67 6.20 12.55 11.40
C ALA A 67 7.22 13.67 11.71
N SER A 68 8.47 13.56 11.26
CA SER A 68 9.50 14.59 11.44
C SER A 68 9.68 15.53 10.23
N GLY A 69 8.94 15.32 9.14
CA GLY A 69 8.96 16.16 7.94
C GLY A 69 9.13 15.37 6.64
N VAL A 70 9.53 16.08 5.58
CA VAL A 70 9.75 15.48 4.24
C VAL A 70 11.06 14.69 4.26
N GLN A 71 10.98 13.38 3.99
CA GLN A 71 12.15 12.53 3.75
C GLN A 71 12.11 12.09 2.28
N THR A 72 13.07 12.58 1.50
CA THR A 72 13.14 12.28 0.07
C THR A 72 13.95 11.00 -0.14
N ASN A 73 13.27 9.89 -0.39
CA ASN A 73 13.92 8.73 -0.97
C ASN A 73 13.94 8.91 -2.49
N THR A 74 15.11 9.26 -3.05
CA THR A 74 15.28 9.43 -4.50
C THR A 74 15.43 8.10 -5.25
N LYS A 75 15.69 7.00 -4.52
CA LYS A 75 15.90 5.67 -5.14
C LYS A 75 14.60 5.04 -5.60
N PHE A 76 13.48 5.35 -4.95
CA PHE A 76 12.20 4.73 -5.22
C PHE A 76 11.13 5.77 -5.53
N ALA A 77 10.18 5.35 -6.36
CA ALA A 77 9.01 6.15 -6.74
C ALA A 77 7.74 5.29 -6.67
N VAL A 78 6.60 5.96 -6.51
CA VAL A 78 5.29 5.32 -6.68
C VAL A 78 4.87 5.48 -8.13
N GLY A 79 4.66 4.36 -8.80
CA GLY A 79 4.22 4.29 -10.20
C GLY A 79 2.86 3.59 -10.34
N PRO A 80 2.45 3.31 -11.59
CA PRO A 80 1.19 2.64 -11.88
C PRO A 80 1.08 1.29 -11.19
N THR A 81 -0.15 0.83 -10.95
CA THR A 81 -0.36 -0.51 -10.39
C THR A 81 0.11 -1.59 -11.35
N ASN A 82 0.68 -2.68 -10.80
CA ASN A 82 0.96 -3.92 -11.53
C ASN A 82 -0.02 -5.05 -11.16
N SER A 83 -1.13 -4.71 -10.48
CA SER A 83 -2.10 -5.70 -10.02
C SER A 83 -2.75 -6.41 -11.18
N ARG A 84 -2.79 -7.75 -11.11
CA ARG A 84 -3.35 -8.65 -12.14
C ARG A 84 -4.74 -8.27 -12.60
N ILE A 85 -5.57 -7.68 -11.73
CA ILE A 85 -6.95 -7.26 -12.07
C ILE A 85 -7.02 -6.24 -13.21
N TYR A 86 -5.90 -5.53 -13.50
CA TYR A 86 -5.79 -4.50 -14.54
C TYR A 86 -5.10 -4.98 -15.83
N PHE A 87 -4.59 -6.23 -15.85
CA PHE A 87 -3.79 -6.74 -16.98
C PHE A 87 -4.28 -8.11 -17.48
N ASP A 88 -4.80 -8.96 -16.59
CA ASP A 88 -5.32 -10.29 -16.96
C ASP A 88 -6.60 -10.16 -17.81
N ASP A 89 -6.98 -11.23 -18.51
CA ASP A 89 -8.18 -11.32 -19.35
C ASP A 89 -8.28 -10.27 -20.47
N GLY A 90 -7.15 -9.91 -21.08
CA GLY A 90 -7.09 -8.93 -22.17
C GLY A 90 -7.25 -7.48 -21.71
N ARG A 91 -7.28 -7.23 -20.40
CA ARG A 91 -7.39 -5.89 -19.83
C ARG A 91 -6.13 -5.06 -20.00
N SER A 92 -5.00 -5.67 -20.33
CA SER A 92 -3.77 -4.97 -20.72
C SER A 92 -3.99 -3.96 -21.84
N ASP A 93 -4.87 -4.29 -22.78
CA ASP A 93 -5.09 -3.51 -24.00
C ASP A 93 -6.18 -2.44 -23.83
N VAL A 94 -6.86 -2.45 -22.67
CA VAL A 94 -7.89 -1.48 -22.33
C VAL A 94 -7.25 -0.26 -21.68
N ALA A 95 -7.63 0.93 -22.13
CA ALA A 95 -7.27 2.19 -21.51
C ALA A 95 -8.03 2.35 -20.18
N VAL A 96 -7.46 1.84 -19.09
CA VAL A 96 -7.96 1.99 -17.71
C VAL A 96 -6.98 2.86 -16.94
N ASP A 97 -7.50 3.65 -16.01
CA ASP A 97 -6.67 4.37 -15.04
C ASP A 97 -5.92 3.37 -14.15
N ARG A 98 -4.60 3.35 -14.29
CA ARG A 98 -3.69 2.48 -13.52
C ARG A 98 -2.90 3.27 -12.49
N GLY A 99 -3.24 4.53 -12.25
CA GLY A 99 -2.51 5.42 -11.36
C GLY A 99 -1.15 5.84 -11.94
N PRO A 100 -0.23 6.33 -11.08
CA PRO A 100 -0.37 6.45 -9.62
C PRO A 100 -1.40 7.51 -9.21
N TRP A 101 -2.11 7.26 -8.10
CA TRP A 101 -3.22 8.10 -7.63
C TRP A 101 -2.79 9.08 -6.54
N LYS A 102 -3.38 10.27 -6.48
CA LYS A 102 -3.02 11.31 -5.48
C LYS A 102 -3.73 11.12 -4.15
N SER A 103 -4.82 10.35 -4.12
CA SER A 103 -5.63 10.13 -2.93
C SER A 103 -6.15 8.70 -2.86
N ALA A 104 -6.51 8.27 -1.65
CA ALA A 104 -7.15 6.98 -1.44
C ALA A 104 -8.52 6.89 -2.16
N SER A 105 -9.23 8.01 -2.31
CA SER A 105 -10.48 8.07 -3.07
C SER A 105 -10.28 7.84 -4.56
N ASP A 106 -9.23 8.43 -5.16
CA ASP A 106 -8.92 8.23 -6.58
C ASP A 106 -8.59 6.75 -6.85
N TYR A 107 -7.79 6.14 -5.96
CA TYR A 107 -7.52 4.70 -6.00
C TYR A 107 -8.80 3.87 -5.89
N ALA A 108 -9.66 4.17 -4.90
CA ALA A 108 -10.90 3.44 -4.68
C ALA A 108 -11.82 3.50 -5.91
N ILE A 109 -11.95 4.68 -6.53
CA ILE A 109 -12.73 4.88 -7.76
C ILE A 109 -12.13 4.07 -8.91
N ALA A 110 -10.82 4.12 -9.12
CA ALA A 110 -10.15 3.38 -10.19
C ALA A 110 -10.18 1.84 -9.98
N SER A 111 -10.33 1.39 -8.73
CA SER A 111 -10.45 -0.04 -8.38
C SER A 111 -11.88 -0.57 -8.39
N ALA A 112 -12.87 0.31 -8.50
CA ALA A 112 -14.27 -0.09 -8.50
C ALA A 112 -14.62 -0.79 -9.83
N PRO A 113 -15.36 -1.92 -9.80
CA PRO A 113 -15.85 -2.55 -11.01
C PRO A 113 -16.79 -1.57 -11.76
N PRO A 114 -16.81 -1.59 -13.10
CA PRO A 114 -17.77 -0.80 -13.87
C PRO A 114 -19.18 -1.11 -13.39
N ARG A 115 -20.00 -0.06 -13.19
CA ARG A 115 -21.39 -0.21 -12.74
C ARG A 115 -22.27 -1.04 -13.69
N ASP A 116 -21.79 -1.27 -14.92
CA ASP A 116 -22.53 -1.95 -15.99
C ASP A 116 -22.28 -3.47 -16.08
N CYS A 117 -21.50 -4.06 -15.16
CA CYS A 117 -21.24 -5.52 -15.14
C CYS A 117 -22.20 -6.32 -14.22
N LEU A 118 -23.28 -5.71 -13.74
CA LEU A 118 -24.38 -6.41 -13.05
C LEU A 118 -25.48 -6.71 -14.08
N HIS A 119 -25.33 -7.80 -14.82
CA HIS A 119 -26.41 -8.42 -15.59
C HIS A 119 -26.60 -9.86 -15.11
#